data_AF-A0A376E1N0-F1
#
_entry.id   AF-A0A376E1N0-F1
#
_cell.length_a   1.000
_cell.length_b   1.000
_cell.length_c   1.000
_cell.angle_alpha   90.00
_cell.angle_beta   90.00
_cell.angle_gamma   90.00
#
_symmetry.space_group_name_H-M   'P 1'
#
loop_
_entity.id
_entity.type
_entity.pdbx_description
1 polymer ?
#
loop_
_entity_poly.entity_id
_entity_poly.type
_entity_poly.pdbx_seq_one_letter_code
_entity_poly.pdbx_strand_id
1 'polypeptide(L)'
;MMSGTVLLLSENIYVVIFGLGLFTLAFFAAHTMASQMTALHAKQGKSSATSIYWLFYYFGSSILGTGTGYILHAFSWTIFITVLLFSVVVSFILATRNQDLKDIKTI
;
A
#
# COMPACT_ATOMS: atom_id res chain seq x y z
N MET A 1 6.73 1.23 -5.16
CA MET A 1 5.48 2.00 -5.02
C MET A 1 5.77 3.49 -4.83
N MET A 2 6.55 3.89 -3.82
CA MET A 2 6.92 5.29 -3.54
C MET A 2 7.43 6.06 -4.78
N SER A 3 8.43 5.55 -5.51
CA SER A 3 8.96 6.21 -6.70
C SER A 3 7.90 6.37 -7.80
N GLY A 4 7.03 5.38 -7.99
CA GLY A 4 5.92 5.46 -8.95
C GLY A 4 4.91 6.54 -8.57
N THR A 5 4.60 6.68 -7.28
CA THR A 5 3.71 7.73 -6.77
C THR A 5 4.28 9.13 -6.99
N VAL A 6 5.59 9.33 -6.78
CA VAL A 6 6.26 10.62 -7.02
C VAL A 6 6.15 11.03 -8.49
N LEU A 7 6.28 10.09 -9.42
CA LEU A 7 6.17 10.38 -10.86
C LEU A 7 4.77 10.83 -11.29
N LEU A 8 3.71 10.50 -10.52
CA LEU A 8 2.34 10.95 -10.79
C LEU A 8 2.12 12.46 -10.53
N LEU A 9 3.08 13.15 -9.89
CA LEU A 9 3.06 14.61 -9.72
C LEU A 9 3.52 15.38 -10.97
N SER A 10 4.05 14.68 -11.98
CA SER A 10 4.52 15.29 -13.22
C SER A 10 3.36 15.83 -14.06
N GLU A 11 3.58 16.97 -14.72
CA GLU A 11 2.65 17.51 -15.72
C GLU A 11 2.75 16.78 -17.08
N ASN A 12 3.81 15.99 -17.29
CA ASN A 12 4.01 15.25 -18.53
C ASN A 12 3.27 13.90 -18.49
N ILE A 13 2.31 13.70 -19.40
CA ILE A 13 1.48 12.50 -19.46
C ILE A 13 2.28 11.19 -19.64
N TYR A 14 3.39 11.20 -20.37
CA TYR A 14 4.22 10.01 -20.55
C TYR A 14 4.88 9.58 -19.25
N VAL A 15 5.29 10.55 -18.42
CA VAL A 15 5.87 10.30 -17.10
C VAL A 15 4.80 9.76 -16.15
N VAL A 16 3.59 10.31 -16.19
CA VAL A 16 2.45 9.82 -15.39
C VAL A 16 2.09 8.39 -15.75
N ILE A 17 2.02 8.04 -17.05
CA ILE A 17 1.74 6.67 -17.51
C ILE A 17 2.81 5.70 -17.00
N PHE A 18 4.09 6.05 -17.13
CA PHE A 18 5.18 5.22 -16.63
C PHE A 18 5.14 5.08 -15.11
N GLY A 19 4.90 6.18 -14.39
CA GLY A 19 4.74 6.21 -12.94
C GLY A 19 3.59 5.34 -12.46
N LEU A 20 2.45 5.40 -13.14
CA LEU A 20 1.28 4.56 -12.88
C LEU A 20 1.61 3.07 -13.09
N GLY A 21 2.32 2.72 -14.16
CA GLY A 21 2.78 1.35 -14.41
C GLY A 21 3.67 0.84 -13.28
N LEU A 22 4.67 1.62 -12.89
CA LEU A 22 5.59 1.27 -11.79
C LEU A 22 4.87 1.14 -10.44
N PHE A 23 3.95 2.07 -10.15
CA PHE A 23 3.11 2.03 -8.95
C PHE A 23 2.28 0.75 -8.91
N THR A 24 1.59 0.45 -10.00
CA THR A 24 0.68 -0.70 -10.13
C THR A 24 1.42 -2.02 -9.98
N LEU A 25 2.54 -2.20 -10.71
CA LEU A 25 3.36 -3.42 -10.60
C LEU A 25 3.88 -3.62 -9.18
N ALA A 26 4.37 -2.57 -8.53
CA ALA A 26 4.87 -2.66 -7.16
C ALA A 26 3.76 -2.96 -6.15
N PHE A 27 2.56 -2.40 -6.33
CA PHE A 27 1.40 -2.66 -5.48
C PHE A 27 0.97 -4.12 -5.57
N PHE A 28 0.81 -4.66 -6.79
CA PHE A 28 0.42 -6.06 -6.98
C PHE A 28 1.47 -7.01 -6.43
N ALA A 29 2.76 -6.75 -6.66
CA ALA A 29 3.84 -7.56 -6.09
C ALA A 29 3.77 -7.58 -4.54
N ALA A 30 3.61 -6.42 -3.91
CA ALA A 30 3.51 -6.32 -2.46
C ALA A 30 2.25 -7.00 -1.91
N HIS A 31 1.10 -6.83 -2.56
CA HIS A 31 -0.17 -7.45 -2.17
C HIS A 31 -0.10 -8.99 -2.23
N THR A 32 0.43 -9.53 -3.33
CA THR A 32 0.63 -10.98 -3.49
C THR A 32 1.57 -11.51 -2.43
N MET A 33 2.73 -10.88 -2.20
CA MET A 33 3.67 -11.30 -1.16
C MET A 33 3.04 -11.25 0.23
N ALA A 34 2.31 -10.18 0.58
CA ALA A 34 1.65 -10.05 1.87
C ALA A 34 0.60 -11.16 2.09
N SER A 35 -0.25 -11.44 1.10
CA SER A 35 -1.24 -12.52 1.17
C SER A 35 -0.63 -13.91 1.32
N GLN A 36 0.55 -14.14 0.72
CA GLN A 36 1.27 -15.41 0.84
C GLN A 36 1.91 -15.54 2.22
N MET A 37 2.54 -14.47 2.72
CA MET A 37 3.18 -14.47 4.04
C MET A 37 2.18 -14.71 5.17
N THR A 38 0.95 -14.20 5.09
CA THR A 38 -0.09 -14.47 6.10
C THR A 38 -0.48 -15.95 6.14
N ALA A 39 -0.62 -16.60 4.99
CA ALA A 39 -0.88 -18.03 4.89
C ALA A 39 0.31 -18.89 5.36
N LEU A 40 1.55 -18.43 5.14
CA LEU A 40 2.77 -19.11 5.58
C LEU A 40 3.00 -18.99 7.09
N HIS A 41 2.68 -17.86 7.71
CA HIS A 41 2.80 -17.67 9.16
C HIS A 41 1.73 -18.44 9.95
N ALA A 42 0.61 -18.82 9.32
CA ALA A 42 -0.43 -19.60 9.96
C ALA A 42 -0.04 -21.08 10.09
N LYS A 43 0.17 -21.55 11.33
CA LYS A 43 0.47 -22.97 11.63
C LYS A 43 -0.72 -23.90 11.35
N GLN A 44 -1.95 -23.40 11.53
CA GLN A 44 -3.21 -24.10 11.27
C GLN A 44 -4.22 -23.11 10.67
N GLY A 45 -5.23 -23.58 9.93
CA GLY A 45 -6.30 -22.71 9.43
C GLY A 45 -5.85 -21.66 8.40
N LYS A 46 -4.92 -22.01 7.49
CA LYS A 46 -4.35 -21.09 6.48
C LYS A 46 -5.42 -20.33 5.69
N SER A 47 -6.50 -21.01 5.30
CA SER A 47 -7.63 -20.40 4.60
C SER A 47 -8.26 -19.26 5.42
N SER A 48 -8.50 -19.49 6.72
CA SER A 48 -9.08 -18.48 7.61
C SER A 48 -8.15 -17.28 7.81
N ALA A 49 -6.83 -17.50 7.94
CA ALA A 49 -5.85 -16.43 8.03
C ALA A 49 -5.84 -15.53 6.77
N THR A 50 -5.89 -16.14 5.58
CA THR A 50 -5.99 -15.40 4.32
C THR A 50 -7.29 -14.62 4.21
N SER A 51 -8.43 -15.17 4.64
CA SER A 51 -9.71 -14.46 4.65
C SER A 51 -9.69 -13.22 5.55
N ILE A 52 -9.04 -13.28 6.72
CA ILE A 52 -8.86 -12.11 7.60
C ILE A 52 -7.99 -11.06 6.91
N TYR A 53 -6.91 -11.46 6.23
CA TYR A 53 -6.10 -10.54 5.43
C TYR A 53 -6.95 -9.83 4.35
N TRP A 54 -7.79 -10.57 3.62
CA TRP A 54 -8.70 -10.00 2.63
C TRP A 54 -9.73 -9.06 3.25
N LEU A 55 -10.30 -9.42 4.40
CA LEU A 55 -11.24 -8.57 5.12
C LEU A 55 -10.63 -7.20 5.43
N PHE A 56 -9.43 -7.17 6.03
CA PHE A 56 -8.75 -5.91 6.33
C PHE A 56 -8.27 -5.17 5.09
N TYR A 57 -7.85 -5.89 4.05
CA TYR A 57 -7.48 -5.29 2.77
C TYR A 57 -8.65 -4.54 2.16
N TYR A 58 -9.82 -5.17 2.05
CA TYR A 58 -11.01 -4.53 1.50
C TYR A 58 -11.58 -3.45 2.42
N PHE A 59 -11.56 -3.66 3.74
CA PHE A 59 -12.01 -2.65 4.71
C PHE A 59 -11.16 -1.38 4.63
N GLY A 60 -9.83 -1.52 4.65
CA GLY A 60 -8.90 -0.41 4.49
C GLY A 60 -9.02 0.26 3.11
N SER A 61 -9.17 -0.53 2.04
CA SER A 61 -9.37 0.00 0.69
C SER A 61 -10.68 0.77 0.55
N SER A 62 -11.74 0.38 1.24
CA SER A 62 -13.01 1.13 1.25
C SER A 62 -12.83 2.49 1.94
N ILE A 63 -12.19 2.53 3.11
CA ILE A 63 -11.95 3.77 3.84
C ILE A 63 -11.04 4.72 3.04
N LEU A 64 -9.88 4.21 2.62
CA LEU A 64 -8.90 5.00 1.86
C LEU A 64 -9.44 5.38 0.48
N GLY A 65 -10.15 4.47 -0.20
CA GLY A 65 -10.73 4.72 -1.52
C GLY A 65 -11.82 5.79 -1.46
N THR A 66 -12.77 5.70 -0.53
CA THR A 66 -13.80 6.72 -0.36
C THR A 66 -13.19 8.06 0.10
N GLY A 67 -12.28 8.03 1.08
CA GLY A 67 -11.64 9.25 1.60
C GLY A 67 -10.82 9.98 0.55
N THR A 68 -9.96 9.26 -0.19
CA THR A 68 -9.15 9.86 -1.26
C THR A 68 -9.99 10.25 -2.48
N GLY A 69 -11.08 9.53 -2.76
CA GLY A 69 -12.04 9.90 -3.80
C GLY A 69 -12.72 11.24 -3.51
N TYR A 70 -13.13 11.48 -2.25
CA TYR A 70 -13.66 12.78 -1.84
C TYR A 70 -12.60 13.89 -1.98
N ILE A 71 -11.36 13.60 -1.60
CA ILE A 71 -10.25 14.56 -1.74
C ILE A 71 -10.01 14.92 -3.21
N LEU A 72 -10.01 13.94 -4.12
CA LEU A 72 -9.86 14.21 -5.54
C LEU A 72 -11.00 15.05 -6.11
N HIS A 73 -12.24 14.83 -5.64
CA HIS A 73 -13.40 15.59 -6.09
C HIS A 73 -13.39 17.03 -5.54
N ALA A 74 -12.98 17.22 -4.29
CA ALA A 74 -13.02 18.53 -3.61
C ALA A 74 -11.76 19.40 -3.86
N PHE A 75 -10.63 18.78 -4.20
CA PHE A 75 -9.32 19.43 -4.31
C PHE A 75 -8.64 19.13 -5.66
N SER A 76 -7.34 19.39 -5.75
CA SER A 76 -6.53 19.16 -6.95
C SER A 76 -5.90 17.76 -6.98
N TRP A 77 -5.50 17.36 -8.19
CA TRP A 77 -4.71 16.15 -8.44
C TRP A 77 -3.47 16.04 -7.53
N THR A 78 -2.75 17.14 -7.35
CA THR A 78 -1.54 17.22 -6.52
C THR A 78 -1.82 16.83 -5.07
N ILE A 79 -2.93 17.32 -4.51
CA ILE A 79 -3.32 17.02 -3.12
C ILE A 79 -3.69 15.53 -3.00
N PHE A 80 -4.43 14.99 -3.96
CA PHE A 80 -4.76 13.57 -4.01
C PHE A 80 -3.49 12.68 -4.03
N ILE A 81 -2.54 12.95 -4.93
CA ILE A 81 -1.29 12.19 -5.02
C ILE A 81 -0.43 12.35 -3.75
N THR A 82 -0.41 13.53 -3.14
CA THR A 82 0.33 13.77 -1.89
C THR A 82 -0.23 12.94 -0.74
N VAL A 83 -1.56 12.81 -0.64
CA VAL A 83 -2.21 11.96 0.37
C VAL A 83 -1.89 10.48 0.13
N LEU A 84 -1.89 10.02 -1.12
CA LEU A 84 -1.45 8.67 -1.45
C LEU A 84 0.01 8.44 -1.06
N LEU A 85 0.90 9.37 -1.40
CA LEU A 85 2.32 9.29 -1.06
C LEU A 85 2.52 9.21 0.46
N PHE A 86 1.77 10.02 1.23
CA PHE A 86 1.78 9.97 2.69
C PHE A 86 1.38 8.58 3.21
N SER A 87 0.32 7.96 2.67
CA SER A 87 -0.08 6.61 3.04
C SER A 87 1.02 5.56 2.76
N VAL A 88 1.72 5.69 1.63
CA VAL A 88 2.88 4.82 1.32
C VAL A 88 4.03 5.03 2.31
N VAL A 89 4.33 6.27 2.67
CA VAL A 89 5.37 6.60 3.67
C VAL A 89 5.02 6.01 5.03
N VAL A 90 3.78 6.20 5.50
CA VAL A 90 3.31 5.63 6.77
C VAL A 90 3.45 4.10 6.76
N SER A 91 3.04 3.44 5.67
CA SER A 91 3.18 1.99 5.53
C SER A 91 4.63 1.54 5.58
N PHE A 92 5.55 2.29 4.97
CA PHE A 92 6.98 2.00 4.99
C PHE A 92 7.59 2.16 6.40
N ILE A 93 7.20 3.20 7.14
CA ILE A 93 7.63 3.42 8.53
C ILE A 93 7.12 2.29 9.44
N LEU A 94 5.86 1.87 9.27
CA LEU A 94 5.31 0.75 10.05
C LEU A 94 6.01 -0.57 9.75
N ALA A 95 6.39 -0.80 8.48
CA ALA A 95 7.11 -2.00 8.07
C ALA A 95 8.51 -2.07 8.69
N THR A 96 9.26 -0.96 8.69
CA THR A 96 10.62 -0.89 9.27
C THR A 96 10.59 -1.05 10.78
N ARG A 97 9.69 -0.35 11.48
CA ARG A 97 9.54 -0.49 12.94
C ARG A 97 9.19 -1.92 13.39
N ASN A 98 8.48 -2.67 12.55
CA ASN A 98 8.14 -4.07 12.84
C ASN A 98 9.37 -5.00 12.75
N GLN A 99 10.39 -4.65 11.96
CA GLN A 99 11.62 -5.42 11.87
C GLN A 99 12.49 -5.20 13.12
N ASP A 100 12.64 -3.95 13.57
CA ASP A 100 13.39 -3.62 14.79
C ASP A 100 12.88 -4.39 16.03
N LEU A 101 11.56 -4.55 16.15
CA LEU A 101 10.94 -5.29 17.26
C LEU A 101 11.20 -6.80 17.21
N LYS A 102 11.43 -7.37 16.02
CA LYS A 102 11.81 -8.78 15.88
C LYS A 102 13.27 -8.98 16.27
N ASP A 103 14.17 -8.10 15.84
CA ASP A 103 15.59 -8.22 16.13
C ASP A 103 15.90 -8.14 17.63
N ILE A 104 15.16 -7.30 18.39
CA ILE A 104 15.28 -7.20 19.86
C ILE A 104 14.82 -8.48 20.59
N LYS A 105 13.83 -9.21 20.06
CA LYS A 105 13.27 -10.41 20.72
C LYS A 105 14.07 -11.69 20.46
N THR A 106 15.07 -11.64 19.59
CA THR A 106 15.86 -12.82 19.18
C THR A 106 17.25 -12.86 19.82
N ILE A 107 17.57 -11.89 20.68
CA ILE A 107 18.77 -11.83 21.54
C ILE A 107 18.39 -12.28 22.95
#